data_AF-A0A2V6YWB2-F1
#
_entry.id   AF-A0A2V6YWB2-F1
#
_cell.length_a   1.000
_cell.length_b   1.000
_cell.length_c   1.000
_cell.angle_alpha   90.00
_cell.angle_beta   90.00
_cell.angle_gamma   90.00
#
_symmetry.space_group_name_H-M   'P 1'
#
loop_
_entity.id
_entity.type
_entity.pdbx_description
1 polymer ?
#
loop_
_entity_poly.entity_id
_entity_poly.type
_entity_poly.pdbx_seq_one_letter_code
_entity_poly.pdbx_strand_id
1 'polypeptide(L)'
;MVRQDLAAFYAHELRFRAELGYPPFRRLAIVTVRGGSAPETARLADGVGATLRASTGLQVYPPGADRRNRVRRVVVKGPAELPHLVGAALQEFRGRRPEGRGIIDVEVDPVEWPF
;
A
#
# COMPACT_ATOMS: atom_id res chain seq x y z
N MET A 1 -2.85 12.45 -42.85
CA MET A 1 -2.68 11.70 -41.59
C MET A 1 -2.53 12.70 -40.46
N VAL A 2 -3.52 12.82 -39.58
CA VAL A 2 -3.39 13.63 -38.36
C VAL A 2 -2.49 12.83 -37.41
N ARG A 3 -1.29 13.33 -37.17
CA ARG A 3 -0.43 12.83 -36.09
C ARG A 3 -1.12 13.22 -34.79
N GLN A 4 -1.82 12.27 -34.16
CA GLN A 4 -2.44 12.50 -32.86
C GLN A 4 -1.35 12.89 -31.87
N ASP A 5 -1.46 14.09 -31.31
CA ASP A 5 -0.55 14.58 -30.28
C ASP A 5 -0.89 13.88 -28.96
N LEU A 6 -0.24 12.73 -28.74
CA LEU A 6 -0.38 11.95 -27.52
C LEU A 6 0.05 12.75 -26.28
N ALA A 7 1.02 13.67 -26.42
CA ALA A 7 1.48 14.47 -25.30
C ALA A 7 0.38 15.46 -24.85
N ALA A 8 -0.27 16.13 -25.80
CA ALA A 8 -1.42 16.99 -25.52
C ALA A 8 -2.60 16.20 -24.91
N PHE A 9 -2.84 14.97 -25.39
CA PHE A 9 -3.88 14.10 -24.85
C PHE A 9 -3.66 13.75 -23.36
N TYR A 10 -2.44 13.38 -22.97
CA TYR A 10 -2.12 12.99 -21.59
C TYR A 10 -1.83 14.17 -20.65
N ALA A 11 -1.64 15.39 -21.15
CA ALA A 11 -1.26 16.54 -20.33
C ALA A 11 -2.27 16.83 -19.19
N HIS A 12 -3.58 16.68 -19.48
CA HIS A 12 -4.63 16.88 -18.48
C HIS A 12 -4.61 15.78 -17.41
N GLU A 13 -4.42 14.52 -17.80
CA GLU A 13 -4.33 13.39 -16.87
C GLU A 13 -3.10 13.53 -15.96
N LEU A 14 -1.94 13.84 -16.52
CA LEU A 14 -0.71 14.03 -15.77
C LEU A 14 -0.82 15.14 -14.73
N ARG A 15 -1.49 16.25 -15.07
CA ARG A 15 -1.74 17.34 -14.11
C ARG A 15 -2.59 16.86 -12.94
N PHE A 16 -3.69 16.18 -13.21
CA PHE A 16 -4.57 15.64 -12.16
C PHE A 16 -3.86 14.61 -11.27
N ARG A 17 -3.04 13.74 -11.88
CA ARG A 17 -2.19 12.79 -11.13
C ARG A 17 -1.18 13.52 -10.25
N ALA A 18 -0.61 14.63 -10.70
CA ALA A 18 0.32 15.44 -9.90
C ALA A 18 -0.39 16.03 -8.68
N GLU A 19 -1.57 16.61 -8.89
CA GLU A 19 -2.38 17.24 -7.83
C GLU A 19 -2.80 16.22 -6.76
N LEU A 20 -3.25 15.03 -7.18
CA LEU A 20 -3.65 13.97 -6.26
C LEU A 20 -2.49 13.12 -5.73
N GLY A 21 -1.29 13.32 -6.28
CA GLY A 21 -0.11 12.51 -5.98
C GLY A 21 -0.33 11.04 -6.33
N TYR A 22 -0.85 10.76 -7.51
CA TYR A 22 -0.81 9.43 -8.13
C TYR A 22 0.51 9.22 -8.87
N PRO A 23 0.89 7.96 -9.14
CA PRO A 23 2.03 7.67 -10.00
C PRO A 23 1.94 8.45 -11.34
N PRO A 24 3.05 9.04 -11.81
CA PRO A 24 4.43 8.86 -11.31
C PRO A 24 4.89 9.81 -10.19
N PHE A 25 4.04 10.72 -9.70
CA PHE A 25 4.45 11.82 -8.79
C PHE A 25 4.64 11.39 -7.33
N ARG A 26 4.00 10.29 -6.94
CA ARG A 26 4.21 9.59 -5.66
C ARG A 26 4.22 8.10 -5.93
N ARG A 27 4.87 7.35 -5.05
CA ARG A 27 4.89 5.88 -5.09
C ARG A 27 3.70 5.33 -4.32
N LEU A 28 3.31 4.11 -4.68
CA LEU A 28 2.27 3.36 -4.00
C LEU A 28 2.81 2.01 -3.54
N ALA A 29 2.27 1.50 -2.44
CA ALA A 29 2.43 0.10 -2.07
C ALA A 29 1.12 -0.46 -1.51
N ILE A 30 0.96 -1.76 -1.71
CA ILE A 30 -0.15 -2.54 -1.15
C ILE A 30 0.46 -3.54 -0.18
N VAL A 31 0.09 -3.38 1.09
CA VAL A 31 0.48 -4.31 2.15
C VAL A 31 -0.69 -5.25 2.38
N THR A 32 -0.52 -6.51 1.98
CA THR A 32 -1.52 -7.55 2.13
C THR A 32 -1.22 -8.39 3.37
N VAL A 33 -2.22 -8.51 4.24
CA VAL A 33 -2.12 -9.20 5.53
C VAL A 33 -3.07 -10.39 5.56
N ARG A 34 -2.55 -11.56 5.99
CA ARG A 34 -3.31 -12.80 6.17
C ARG A 34 -2.91 -13.49 7.48
N GLY A 35 -3.86 -13.72 8.38
CA GLY A 35 -3.68 -14.51 9.61
C GLY A 35 -4.30 -15.90 9.52
N GLY A 36 -4.26 -16.66 10.63
CA GLY A 36 -4.89 -17.98 10.73
C GLY A 36 -6.41 -17.93 10.90
N SER A 37 -6.93 -16.80 11.39
CA SER A 37 -8.37 -16.52 11.52
C SER A 37 -8.71 -15.08 11.11
N ALA A 38 -10.01 -14.77 10.93
CA ALA A 38 -10.45 -13.41 10.64
C ALA A 38 -10.12 -12.41 11.77
N PRO A 39 -10.32 -12.74 13.06
CA PRO A 39 -9.88 -11.87 14.16
C PRO A 39 -8.36 -11.69 14.25
N GLU A 40 -7.57 -12.72 13.94
CA GLU A 40 -6.12 -12.60 13.85
C GLU A 40 -5.70 -11.69 12.69
N THR A 41 -6.33 -11.85 11.53
CA THR A 41 -6.07 -11.02 10.34
C THR A 41 -6.39 -9.56 10.61
N ALA A 42 -7.51 -9.27 11.29
CA ALA A 42 -7.88 -7.92 11.70
C ALA A 42 -6.83 -7.31 12.64
N ARG A 43 -6.47 -8.01 13.73
CA ARG A 43 -5.46 -7.55 14.70
C ARG A 43 -4.10 -7.30 14.04
N LEU A 44 -3.67 -8.20 13.15
CA LEU A 44 -2.41 -8.04 12.44
C LEU A 44 -2.45 -6.84 11.48
N ALA A 45 -3.56 -6.66 10.75
CA ALA A 45 -3.73 -5.53 9.83
C ALA A 45 -3.80 -4.18 10.58
N ASP A 46 -4.41 -4.15 11.76
CA ASP A 46 -4.47 -2.96 12.60
C ASP A 46 -3.07 -2.60 13.14
N GLY A 47 -2.30 -3.60 13.57
CA GLY A 47 -0.90 -3.42 13.97
C GLY A 47 -0.02 -2.92 12.82
N VAL A 48 -0.12 -3.55 11.65
CA VAL A 48 0.57 -3.10 10.43
C VAL A 48 0.17 -1.67 10.07
N GLY A 49 -1.13 -1.34 10.11
CA GLY A 49 -1.61 0.00 9.83
C GLY A 49 -1.10 1.04 10.83
N ALA A 50 -0.98 0.69 12.11
CA ALA A 50 -0.48 1.59 13.15
C ALA A 50 1.00 1.93 12.95
N THR A 51 1.84 0.92 12.69
CA THR A 51 3.29 1.07 12.50
C THR A 51 3.62 1.86 11.23
N LEU A 52 2.87 1.61 10.14
CA LEU A 52 2.96 2.41 8.91
C LEU A 52 2.55 3.87 9.14
N ARG A 53 1.50 4.14 9.92
CA ARG A 53 1.06 5.52 10.24
C ARG A 53 2.03 6.27 11.13
N ALA A 54 2.80 5.56 11.96
CA ALA A 54 3.85 6.16 12.78
C ALA A 54 5.05 6.64 11.94
N SER A 55 5.20 6.15 10.71
CA SER A 55 6.28 6.56 9.81
C SER A 55 5.98 7.90 9.17
N THR A 56 6.84 8.88 9.39
CA THR A 56 6.74 10.20 8.75
C THR A 56 6.88 10.08 7.24
N GLY A 57 6.02 10.77 6.48
CA GLY A 57 6.07 10.80 5.03
C GLY A 57 5.24 9.72 4.32
N LEU A 58 4.60 8.80 5.06
CA LEU A 58 3.64 7.85 4.52
C LEU A 58 2.20 8.36 4.72
N GLN A 59 1.40 8.30 3.65
CA GLN A 59 -0.04 8.41 3.71
C GLN A 59 -0.62 6.98 3.69
N VAL A 60 -1.30 6.60 4.77
CA VAL A 60 -1.79 5.23 4.97
C VAL A 60 -3.31 5.22 5.00
N TYR A 61 -3.91 4.52 4.04
CA TYR A 61 -5.37 4.37 3.98
C TYR A 61 -5.84 3.27 4.94
N PRO A 62 -7.07 3.34 5.47
CA PRO A 62 -7.63 2.29 6.32
C PRO A 62 -7.59 0.91 5.63
N PRO A 63 -7.36 -0.19 6.38
CA PRO A 63 -7.35 -1.53 5.80
C PRO A 63 -8.72 -1.87 5.18
N GLY A 64 -8.73 -2.22 3.89
CA GLY A 64 -9.88 -2.81 3.22
C GLY A 64 -9.91 -4.32 3.44
N ALA A 65 -11.07 -4.89 3.75
CA ALA A 65 -11.24 -6.33 3.93
C ALA A 65 -11.81 -7.02 2.69
N ASP A 66 -11.41 -8.26 2.44
CA ASP A 66 -12.09 -9.13 1.49
C ASP A 66 -13.44 -9.62 2.04
N ARG A 67 -14.30 -10.19 1.17
CA ARG A 67 -15.66 -10.66 1.55
C ARG A 67 -15.69 -11.62 2.74
N ARG A 68 -14.59 -12.35 3.01
CA ARG A 68 -14.48 -13.34 4.09
C ARG A 68 -13.64 -12.88 5.27
N ASN A 69 -13.17 -11.63 5.30
CA ASN A 69 -12.25 -11.08 6.30
C ASN A 69 -10.97 -11.92 6.53
N ARG A 70 -10.56 -12.74 5.56
CA ARG A 70 -9.34 -13.57 5.64
C ARG A 70 -8.12 -12.86 5.08
N VAL A 71 -8.34 -11.81 4.30
CA VAL A 71 -7.28 -10.97 3.75
C VAL A 71 -7.65 -9.52 3.98
N ARG A 72 -6.68 -8.73 4.46
CA ARG A 72 -6.81 -7.27 4.57
C ARG A 72 -5.70 -6.60 3.79
N ARG A 73 -6.04 -5.53 3.09
CA ARG A 73 -5.10 -4.75 2.29
C ARG A 73 -5.01 -3.33 2.84
N VAL A 74 -3.79 -2.88 3.08
CA VAL A 74 -3.48 -1.51 3.46
C VAL A 74 -2.80 -0.85 2.27
N VAL A 75 -3.40 0.21 1.75
CA VAL A 75 -2.78 1.03 0.71
C VAL A 75 -1.91 2.08 1.38
N VAL A 76 -0.69 2.20 0.87
CA VAL A 76 0.30 3.18 1.32
C VAL A 76 0.72 4.03 0.13
N LYS A 77 0.77 5.34 0.33
CA LYS A 77 1.28 6.32 -0.63
C LYS A 77 2.42 7.09 0.00
N GLY A 78 3.48 7.38 -0.75
CA GLY A 78 4.69 7.96 -0.20
C GLY A 78 5.65 8.52 -1.23
N PRO A 79 6.83 8.99 -0.80
CA PRO A 79 7.86 9.55 -1.67
C PRO A 79 8.63 8.45 -2.41
N ALA A 80 9.72 8.81 -3.09
CA ALA A 80 10.55 7.85 -3.82
C ALA A 80 11.13 6.75 -2.90
N GLU A 81 11.36 7.11 -1.64
CA GLU A 81 11.90 6.28 -0.56
C GLU A 81 10.84 5.36 0.06
N LEU A 82 9.60 5.36 -0.43
CA LEU A 82 8.49 4.54 0.09
C LEU A 82 8.91 3.09 0.40
N PRO A 83 9.67 2.36 -0.43
CA PRO A 83 10.04 0.97 -0.12
C PRO A 83 10.89 0.85 1.14
N HIS A 84 11.80 1.80 1.36
CA HIS A 84 12.65 1.83 2.56
C HIS A 84 11.83 2.16 3.80
N LEU A 85 10.92 3.14 3.70
CA LEU A 85 10.04 3.54 4.80
C LEU A 85 9.09 2.41 5.21
N VAL A 86 8.45 1.74 4.24
CA VAL A 86 7.60 0.57 4.48
C VAL A 86 8.43 -0.57 5.07
N GLY A 87 9.61 -0.84 4.51
CA GLY A 87 10.52 -1.86 5.02
C GLY A 87 10.95 -1.60 6.47
N ALA A 88 11.25 -0.35 6.82
CA ALA A 88 11.61 0.05 8.18
C ALA A 88 10.44 -0.12 9.16
N ALA A 89 9.25 0.36 8.78
CA ALA A 89 8.04 0.23 9.59
C ALA A 89 7.67 -1.22 9.90
N LEU A 90 7.93 -2.14 8.96
CA LEU A 90 7.58 -3.54 9.10
C LEU A 90 8.66 -4.39 9.81
N GLN A 91 9.81 -3.83 10.21
CA GLN A 91 10.89 -4.61 10.84
C GLN A 91 10.44 -5.33 12.11
N GLU A 92 9.56 -4.72 12.92
CA GLU A 92 9.08 -5.32 14.16
C GLU A 92 8.30 -6.63 13.94
N PHE A 93 7.75 -6.84 12.75
CA PHE A 93 7.00 -8.06 12.39
C PHE A 93 7.90 -9.19 11.87
N ARG A 94 9.19 -8.94 11.65
CA ARG A 94 10.13 -9.96 11.13
C ARG A 94 10.63 -10.94 12.21
N GLY A 95 10.31 -10.69 13.49
CA GLY A 95 10.69 -11.54 14.62
C GLY A 95 9.82 -12.80 14.78
N ARG A 96 10.38 -13.84 15.41
CA ARG A 96 9.63 -15.04 15.82
C ARG A 96 8.70 -14.70 17.00
N ARG A 97 7.49 -14.21 16.75
CA ARG A 97 6.44 -14.18 17.78
C ARG A 97 5.85 -15.59 17.96
N PRO A 98 5.71 -16.10 19.20
CA PRO A 98 5.08 -17.40 19.47
C PRO A 98 3.56 -17.39 19.24
N GLU A 99 2.93 -16.21 19.15
CA GLU A 99 1.49 -16.06 18.96
C GLU A 99 1.14 -15.53 17.56
N GLY A 100 0.86 -16.47 16.64
CA GLY A 100 0.24 -16.18 15.34
C GLY A 100 1.20 -16.14 14.14
N ARG A 101 1.10 -17.15 13.27
CA ARG A 101 1.75 -17.17 11.94
C ARG A 101 0.92 -16.35 10.96
N GLY A 102 1.23 -15.07 10.84
CA GLY A 102 0.69 -14.20 9.79
C GLY A 102 1.62 -14.10 8.59
N ILE A 103 1.06 -13.93 7.39
CA ILE A 103 1.79 -13.56 6.18
C ILE A 103 1.53 -12.06 5.94
N ILE A 104 2.62 -11.31 5.76
CA ILE A 104 2.60 -9.92 5.30
C ILE A 104 3.32 -9.90 3.96
N ASP A 105 2.59 -9.55 2.91
CA ASP A 105 3.10 -9.39 1.55
C ASP A 105 3.10 -7.90 1.19
N VAL A 106 4.13 -7.44 0.51
CA VAL A 106 4.30 -6.03 0.15
C VAL A 106 4.57 -5.93 -1.34
N GLU A 107 3.59 -5.37 -2.05
CA GLU A 107 3.73 -5.02 -3.45
C GLU A 107 4.04 -3.52 -3.57
N VAL A 108 5.13 -3.16 -4.25
CA VAL A 108 5.55 -1.78 -4.48
C VAL A 108 5.30 -1.43 -5.93
N ASP A 109 4.74 -0.24 -6.15
CA ASP A 109 4.31 0.27 -7.45
C ASP A 109 3.50 -0.77 -8.24
N PRO A 110 2.35 -1.19 -7.67
CA PRO A 110 1.49 -2.18 -8.30
C PRO A 110 1.07 -1.70 -9.69
N VAL A 111 1.10 -2.60 -10.66
CA VAL A 111 0.65 -2.30 -12.03
C VAL A 111 -0.88 -2.28 -12.08
N GLU A 112 -1.54 -3.17 -11.34
CA GLU A 112 -2.99 -3.30 -11.27
C GLU A 112 -3.53 -2.89 -9.90
N TRP A 113 -4.72 -2.30 -9.88
CA TRP A 113 -5.40 -1.96 -8.64
C TRP A 113 -6.31 -3.12 -8.19
N PRO A 114 -6.13 -3.70 -6.99
CA PRO A 114 -6.77 -4.96 -6.63
C PRO A 114 -8.20 -4.82 -6.08
N PHE A 115 -8.98 -3.83 -6.56
CA PHE A 115 -10.34 -3.55 -6.08
C PHE A 115 -11.34 -3.45 -7.23
#